data_AF-A0A6L5DQR0-F1
#
_entry.id   AF-A0A6L5DQR0-F1
#
_cell.length_a   1.000
_cell.length_b   1.000
_cell.length_c   1.000
_cell.angle_alpha   90.00
_cell.angle_beta   90.00
_cell.angle_gamma   90.00
#
_symmetry.space_group_name_H-M   'P 1'
#
loop_
_entity.id
_entity.type
_entity.pdbx_description
1 polymer ?
#
loop_
_entity_poly.entity_id
_entity_poly.type
_entity_poly.pdbx_seq_one_letter_code
_entity_poly.pdbx_strand_id
1 'polypeptide(L)'
;MKSFFKFTFASILGVILGGILLLFLGIMMLVGIASSADKPVVVKNKSILEIKLNKQLADRGTDNPFDGFDIPGMSDKSSIGLNTILESIEKAKTDDNIKGIYLNISGISANFGGMASIEEVRNKLKDFKETGKFIVSYNNYGYSQKTYYLTSVSDSIFLNPEASLFIVGMGGERTFYKKFLKNIGVEAQVIRVGKYKSATEQFFRDDMSDESREQTMAYVGAIWNQILTGISEERNISVKKLNQLIDDFAIRKAVDAKANNLIDGVIYQDEMNAKLRQLTDIKEDKKLRFISVSDYSKSPDAEKKFSKNKIAIVYATGGIGMEQSETSIGPDLAKTIRKARRDSTIKAIVLRVNSPGGSALVSDIIWREVELASQEKPVIASMGNVAASGGYYIACPADTIVADKNTITGSIGIYGLFFSGEELIKNKIGFTTDAYGTNKHSAFGGGYPLMLPVSSRNFTPTEKAILQEIINDGYETFLSRVVEGRNSTREAIHEVAQGRVWNAIDAKEKGLVDVLGGLETAIEIAKEKAGLEEYRLVSLPKQEDPVQKMIKDLTGEAKIRILKNELGDSYRFYDKAQNLIDLGGIQARIPYEIELN
;
A
#
# COMPACT_ATOMS: atom_id res chain seq x y z
N MET A 1 -14.79 -55.43 -27.96
CA MET A 1 -14.07 -54.19 -28.30
C MET A 1 -14.97 -53.09 -28.86
N LYS A 2 -15.80 -53.30 -29.89
CA LYS A 2 -16.68 -52.25 -30.45
C LYS A 2 -17.66 -51.62 -29.43
N SER A 3 -18.21 -52.42 -28.52
CA SER A 3 -19.09 -51.95 -27.45
C SER A 3 -18.37 -51.04 -26.45
N PHE A 4 -17.14 -51.39 -26.04
CA PHE A 4 -16.32 -50.58 -25.14
C PHE A 4 -16.09 -49.17 -25.71
N PHE A 5 -15.56 -49.05 -26.94
CA PHE A 5 -15.33 -47.74 -27.56
C PHE A 5 -16.61 -46.93 -27.74
N LYS A 6 -17.74 -47.57 -28.07
CA LYS A 6 -19.04 -46.88 -28.19
C LYS A 6 -19.46 -46.23 -26.86
N PHE A 7 -19.35 -46.96 -25.75
CA PHE A 7 -19.70 -46.42 -24.43
C PHE A 7 -18.68 -45.38 -23.96
N THR A 8 -17.38 -45.61 -24.17
CA THR A 8 -16.33 -44.64 -23.84
C THR A 8 -16.53 -43.31 -24.58
N PHE A 9 -16.78 -43.33 -25.90
CA PHE A 9 -17.02 -42.09 -26.65
C PHE A 9 -18.35 -41.43 -26.31
N ALA A 10 -19.40 -42.20 -26.01
CA ALA A 10 -20.67 -41.65 -25.53
C ALA A 10 -20.52 -40.99 -24.15
N SER A 11 -19.75 -41.58 -23.24
CA SER A 11 -19.43 -40.99 -21.94
C SER A 11 -18.55 -39.76 -22.07
N ILE A 12 -17.53 -39.77 -22.94
CA ILE A 12 -16.69 -38.59 -23.22
C ILE A 12 -17.57 -37.46 -23.78
N LEU A 13 -18.43 -37.75 -24.75
CA LEU A 13 -19.34 -36.76 -25.33
C LEU A 13 -20.33 -36.24 -24.27
N GLY A 14 -20.87 -37.12 -23.42
CA GLY A 14 -21.75 -36.73 -22.33
C GLY A 14 -21.06 -35.82 -21.30
N VAL A 15 -19.80 -36.10 -20.97
CA VAL A 15 -18.97 -35.24 -20.09
C VAL A 15 -18.67 -33.91 -20.76
N ILE A 16 -18.34 -33.90 -22.06
CA ILE A 16 -18.10 -32.66 -22.81
C ILE A 16 -19.36 -31.80 -22.88
N LEU A 17 -20.50 -32.39 -23.27
CA LEU A 17 -21.77 -31.67 -23.38
C LEU A 17 -22.27 -31.19 -22.01
N GLY A 18 -22.16 -32.04 -20.97
CA GLY A 18 -22.47 -31.65 -19.59
C GLY A 18 -21.56 -30.53 -19.09
N GLY A 19 -20.26 -30.59 -19.42
CA GLY A 19 -19.29 -29.54 -19.12
C GLY A 19 -19.61 -28.22 -19.81
N ILE A 20 -19.97 -28.25 -21.09
CA ILE A 20 -20.39 -27.06 -21.85
C ILE A 20 -21.67 -26.46 -21.25
N LEU A 21 -22.65 -27.30 -20.89
CA LEU A 21 -23.89 -26.83 -20.26
C LEU A 21 -23.62 -26.18 -18.89
N LEU A 22 -22.78 -26.79 -18.06
CA LEU A 22 -22.39 -26.24 -16.76
C LEU A 22 -21.61 -24.91 -16.92
N LEU A 23 -20.73 -24.82 -17.91
CA LEU A 23 -20.01 -23.60 -18.24
C LEU A 23 -20.98 -22.50 -18.70
N PHE A 24 -21.95 -22.84 -19.54
CA PHE A 24 -22.97 -21.90 -20.02
C PHE A 24 -23.88 -21.41 -18.86
N LEU A 25 -24.33 -22.31 -18.00
CA LEU A 25 -25.09 -21.96 -16.79
C LEU A 25 -24.26 -21.09 -15.83
N GLY A 26 -22.97 -21.41 -15.68
CA GLY A 26 -22.02 -20.60 -14.92
C GLY A 26 -21.89 -19.19 -15.47
N ILE A 27 -21.71 -19.03 -16.78
CA ILE A 27 -21.64 -17.72 -17.45
C ILE A 27 -22.95 -16.94 -17.26
N MET A 28 -24.13 -17.58 -17.45
CA MET A 28 -25.41 -16.91 -17.22
C MET A 28 -25.57 -16.44 -15.76
N MET A 29 -25.11 -17.24 -14.79
CA MET A 29 -25.11 -16.85 -13.38
C MET A 29 -24.17 -15.66 -13.12
N LEU A 30 -22.97 -15.68 -13.70
CA LEU A 30 -22.00 -14.57 -13.58
C LEU A 30 -22.52 -13.27 -14.21
N VAL A 31 -23.17 -13.36 -15.38
CA VAL A 31 -23.82 -12.21 -16.04
C VAL A 31 -25.00 -11.70 -15.22
N GLY A 32 -25.78 -12.60 -14.62
CA GLY A 32 -26.85 -12.25 -13.68
C GLY A 32 -26.32 -11.49 -12.45
N ILE A 33 -25.23 -11.95 -11.86
CA ILE A 33 -24.58 -11.27 -10.73
C ILE A 33 -24.03 -9.90 -11.16
N ALA A 34 -23.28 -9.83 -12.27
CA ALA A 34 -22.74 -8.59 -12.79
C ALA A 34 -23.83 -7.54 -13.09
N SER A 35 -24.92 -7.94 -13.76
CA SER A 35 -26.04 -7.03 -14.07
C SER A 35 -26.81 -6.56 -12.83
N SER A 36 -26.77 -7.31 -11.72
CA SER A 36 -27.38 -6.89 -10.46
C SER A 36 -26.56 -5.83 -9.72
N ALA A 37 -25.25 -5.76 -9.98
CA ALA A 37 -24.33 -4.79 -9.37
C ALA A 37 -24.56 -3.35 -9.87
N ASP A 38 -25.17 -3.17 -11.05
CA ASP A 38 -25.44 -1.87 -11.68
C ASP A 38 -26.75 -1.21 -11.23
N LYS A 39 -27.54 -1.86 -10.35
CA LYS A 39 -28.77 -1.25 -9.83
C LYS A 39 -28.43 -0.08 -8.89
N PRO A 40 -29.03 1.11 -9.07
CA PRO A 40 -28.75 2.25 -8.21
C PRO A 40 -29.12 1.92 -6.76
N VAL A 41 -28.14 2.04 -5.87
CA VAL A 41 -28.33 1.83 -4.43
C VAL A 41 -29.11 3.01 -3.88
N VAL A 42 -30.32 2.75 -3.38
CA VAL A 42 -31.16 3.77 -2.73
C VAL A 42 -30.83 3.83 -1.24
N VAL A 43 -30.31 4.97 -0.81
CA VAL A 43 -30.03 5.25 0.60
C VAL A 43 -31.36 5.47 1.33
N LYS A 44 -31.69 4.60 2.28
CA LYS A 44 -32.93 4.73 3.05
C LYS A 44 -32.79 5.86 4.06
N ASN A 45 -33.86 6.61 4.32
CA ASN A 45 -33.88 7.59 5.42
C ASN A 45 -33.50 6.91 6.75
N LYS A 46 -32.83 7.63 7.66
CA LYS A 46 -32.32 7.13 8.95
C LYS A 46 -31.25 6.03 8.80
N SER A 47 -30.45 6.07 7.74
CA SER A 47 -29.32 5.15 7.55
C SER A 47 -28.09 5.59 8.33
N ILE A 48 -27.23 4.61 8.60
CA ILE A 48 -25.94 4.76 9.27
C ILE A 48 -24.87 4.25 8.30
N LEU A 49 -23.87 5.07 8.00
CA LEU A 49 -22.73 4.63 7.21
C LEU A 49 -21.83 3.75 8.09
N GLU A 50 -21.68 2.47 7.74
CA GLU A 50 -20.86 1.51 8.47
C GLU A 50 -19.48 1.36 7.82
N ILE A 51 -18.42 1.62 8.59
CA ILE A 51 -17.02 1.46 8.16
C ILE A 51 -16.39 0.30 8.94
N LYS A 52 -15.98 -0.75 8.23
CA LYS A 52 -15.40 -1.97 8.84
C LYS A 52 -13.89 -2.12 8.71
N LEU A 53 -13.29 -1.62 7.62
CA LEU A 53 -11.87 -1.81 7.25
C LEU A 53 -11.33 -3.25 7.46
N ASN A 54 -12.20 -4.25 7.36
CA ASN A 54 -11.87 -5.67 7.55
C ASN A 54 -11.20 -6.32 6.34
N LYS A 55 -10.74 -5.50 5.39
CA LYS A 55 -10.06 -5.87 4.14
C LYS A 55 -8.81 -5.00 4.00
N GLN A 56 -7.95 -5.34 3.04
CA GLN A 56 -6.79 -4.51 2.73
C GLN A 56 -7.23 -3.11 2.31
N LEU A 57 -6.78 -2.09 3.05
CA LEU A 57 -6.90 -0.69 2.68
C LEU A 57 -5.81 -0.37 1.66
N ALA A 58 -6.25 -0.12 0.42
CA ALA A 58 -5.39 0.27 -0.69
C ALA A 58 -5.69 1.73 -1.07
N ASP A 59 -4.73 2.44 -1.68
CA ASP A 59 -4.96 3.80 -2.18
C ASP A 59 -6.14 3.86 -3.17
N ARG A 60 -6.28 2.78 -3.97
CA ARG A 60 -7.39 2.55 -4.87
C ARG A 60 -7.98 1.16 -4.63
N GLY A 61 -9.29 1.10 -4.49
CA GLY A 61 -10.03 -0.15 -4.34
C GLY A 61 -10.09 -0.96 -5.64
N THR A 62 -10.53 -2.21 -5.53
CA THR A 62 -10.86 -3.03 -6.69
C THR A 62 -12.37 -3.12 -6.86
N ASP A 63 -12.89 -2.70 -8.01
CA ASP A 63 -14.30 -2.91 -8.37
C ASP A 63 -14.53 -4.39 -8.71
N ASN A 64 -14.81 -5.23 -7.71
CA ASN A 64 -15.16 -6.63 -7.94
C ASN A 64 -16.69 -6.81 -7.80
N PRO A 65 -17.44 -7.12 -8.86
CA PRO A 65 -18.88 -7.36 -8.78
C PRO A 65 -19.23 -8.64 -8.02
N PHE A 66 -18.24 -9.51 -7.79
CA PHE A 66 -18.36 -10.72 -6.99
C PHE A 66 -17.92 -10.49 -5.53
N ASP A 67 -17.69 -9.25 -5.12
CA ASP A 67 -17.29 -8.96 -3.75
C ASP A 67 -18.38 -9.41 -2.75
N GLY A 68 -17.99 -10.21 -1.75
CA GLY A 68 -18.91 -10.81 -0.78
C GLY A 68 -19.56 -12.14 -1.20
N PHE A 69 -19.25 -12.69 -2.38
CA PHE A 69 -19.62 -14.06 -2.75
C PHE A 69 -18.49 -15.04 -2.43
N ASP A 70 -18.79 -16.08 -1.64
CA ASP A 70 -17.86 -17.18 -1.39
C ASP A 70 -17.87 -18.15 -2.57
N ILE A 71 -17.05 -17.86 -3.58
CA ILE A 71 -16.90 -18.69 -4.78
C ILE A 71 -15.75 -19.67 -4.54
N PRO A 72 -16.02 -21.00 -4.46
CA PRO A 72 -14.99 -21.99 -4.21
C PRO A 72 -13.83 -21.89 -5.21
N GLY A 73 -12.63 -21.67 -4.69
CA GLY A 73 -11.41 -21.54 -5.49
C GLY A 73 -11.05 -20.12 -5.92
N MET A 74 -11.88 -19.11 -5.64
CA MET A 74 -11.54 -17.71 -5.79
C MET A 74 -11.04 -17.15 -4.46
N SER A 75 -9.86 -16.52 -4.45
CA SER A 75 -9.41 -15.78 -3.26
C SER A 75 -10.11 -14.42 -3.24
N ASP A 76 -10.73 -14.06 -2.12
CA ASP A 76 -11.27 -12.71 -1.89
C ASP A 76 -10.09 -11.72 -1.74
N LYS A 77 -9.59 -11.23 -2.88
CA LYS A 77 -8.55 -10.19 -2.97
C LYS A 77 -9.16 -8.78 -3.00
N SER A 78 -10.41 -8.63 -2.57
CA SER A 78 -11.05 -7.32 -2.58
C SER A 78 -10.31 -6.38 -1.62
N SER A 79 -9.97 -5.20 -2.13
CA SER A 79 -9.45 -4.09 -1.32
C SER A 79 -10.50 -3.00 -1.20
N ILE A 80 -10.53 -2.34 -0.04
CA ILE A 80 -11.32 -1.12 0.11
C ILE A 80 -10.42 0.04 -0.30
N GLY A 81 -10.91 0.87 -1.22
CA GLY A 81 -10.20 2.05 -1.68
C GLY A 81 -10.25 3.17 -0.65
N LEU A 82 -9.09 3.74 -0.34
CA LEU A 82 -8.98 4.97 0.44
C LEU A 82 -9.81 6.08 -0.21
N ASN A 83 -9.68 6.24 -1.54
CA ASN A 83 -10.48 7.20 -2.31
C ASN A 83 -11.99 7.00 -2.09
N THR A 84 -12.47 5.75 -2.10
CA THR A 84 -13.88 5.43 -1.89
C THR A 84 -14.36 5.76 -0.48
N ILE A 85 -13.51 5.51 0.53
CA ILE A 85 -13.82 5.87 1.93
C ILE A 85 -13.92 7.39 2.07
N LEU A 86 -12.93 8.13 1.56
CA LEU A 86 -12.89 9.60 1.66
C LEU A 86 -14.09 10.23 0.96
N GLU A 87 -14.39 9.81 -0.28
CA GLU A 87 -15.57 10.26 -1.04
C GLU A 87 -16.87 9.91 -0.31
N SER A 88 -16.97 8.73 0.30
CA SER A 88 -18.16 8.30 1.04
C SER A 88 -18.38 9.13 2.31
N ILE A 89 -17.32 9.47 3.04
CA ILE A 89 -17.44 10.32 4.22
C ILE A 89 -17.82 11.75 3.80
N GLU A 90 -17.20 12.28 2.73
CA GLU A 90 -17.55 13.61 2.21
C GLU A 90 -19.02 13.68 1.82
N LYS A 91 -19.49 12.73 1.02
CA LYS A 91 -20.88 12.63 0.59
C LYS A 91 -21.85 12.51 1.77
N ALA A 92 -21.46 11.78 2.81
CA ALA A 92 -22.30 11.60 4.00
C ALA A 92 -22.50 12.91 4.79
N LYS A 93 -21.65 13.93 4.62
CA LYS A 93 -21.81 15.23 5.30
C LYS A 93 -23.13 15.90 4.91
N THR A 94 -23.46 15.92 3.62
CA THR A 94 -24.65 16.61 3.08
C THR A 94 -25.85 15.70 2.86
N ASP A 95 -25.71 14.38 2.94
CA ASP A 95 -26.83 13.44 2.77
C ASP A 95 -27.72 13.33 4.02
N ASP A 96 -28.92 13.91 3.97
CA ASP A 96 -29.91 13.88 5.04
C ASP A 96 -30.40 12.47 5.44
N ASN A 97 -30.24 11.49 4.54
CA ASN A 97 -30.60 10.11 4.85
C ASN A 97 -29.57 9.45 5.77
N ILE A 98 -28.31 9.92 5.77
CA ILE A 98 -27.26 9.47 6.67
C ILE A 98 -27.30 10.29 7.95
N LYS A 99 -27.53 9.61 9.08
CA LYS A 99 -27.60 10.26 10.42
C LYS A 99 -26.27 10.28 11.16
N GLY A 100 -25.33 9.44 10.75
CA GLY A 100 -24.01 9.34 11.36
C GLY A 100 -23.20 8.18 10.82
N ILE A 101 -22.01 8.03 11.38
CA ILE A 101 -21.04 7.00 11.02
C ILE A 101 -20.89 6.02 12.19
N TYR A 102 -20.86 4.73 11.86
CA TYR A 102 -20.57 3.65 12.79
C TYR A 102 -19.23 2.98 12.41
N LEU A 103 -18.23 3.14 13.27
CA LEU A 103 -16.91 2.52 13.09
C LEU A 103 -16.89 1.13 13.77
N ASN A 104 -17.01 0.10 12.96
CA ASN A 104 -17.00 -1.30 13.37
C ASN A 104 -15.72 -1.99 12.89
N ILE A 105 -14.58 -1.51 13.39
CA ILE A 105 -13.26 -1.86 12.87
C ILE A 105 -12.58 -2.86 13.81
N SER A 106 -12.35 -4.08 13.36
CA SER A 106 -11.64 -5.12 14.14
C SER A 106 -10.13 -5.14 13.89
N GLY A 107 -9.67 -4.56 12.79
CA GLY A 107 -8.26 -4.48 12.42
C GLY A 107 -8.11 -3.62 11.17
N ILE A 108 -6.90 -3.15 10.92
CA ILE A 108 -6.58 -2.40 9.70
C ILE A 108 -5.37 -3.07 9.06
N SER A 109 -5.58 -3.65 7.89
CA SER A 109 -4.51 -4.14 7.04
C SER A 109 -4.29 -3.14 5.92
N ALA A 110 -3.08 -2.65 5.73
CA ALA A 110 -2.77 -1.61 4.75
C ALA A 110 -1.32 -1.76 4.26
N ASN A 111 -1.07 -1.29 3.04
CA ASN A 111 0.27 -1.31 2.47
C ASN A 111 1.26 -0.51 3.32
N PHE A 112 2.44 -1.09 3.56
CA PHE A 112 3.56 -0.45 4.27
C PHE A 112 3.21 0.12 5.66
N GLY A 113 2.34 -0.57 6.41
CA GLY A 113 2.00 -0.19 7.77
C GLY A 113 0.85 0.81 7.91
N GLY A 114 0.40 1.48 6.83
CA GLY A 114 -0.91 2.12 6.75
C GLY A 114 -1.13 3.45 7.44
N MET A 115 -0.15 4.02 8.14
CA MET A 115 -0.39 5.15 9.04
C MET A 115 -0.78 6.45 8.32
N ALA A 116 -0.25 6.73 7.13
CA ALA A 116 -0.68 7.89 6.34
C ALA A 116 -2.12 7.72 5.85
N SER A 117 -2.47 6.54 5.35
CA SER A 117 -3.86 6.25 4.92
C SER A 117 -4.84 6.33 6.09
N ILE A 118 -4.45 5.86 7.28
CA ILE A 118 -5.25 5.98 8.50
C ILE A 118 -5.43 7.45 8.88
N GLU A 119 -4.38 8.28 8.77
CA GLU A 119 -4.45 9.70 9.06
C GLU A 119 -5.39 10.44 8.10
N GLU A 120 -5.37 10.11 6.80
CA GLU A 120 -6.28 10.69 5.82
C GLU A 120 -7.75 10.38 6.18
N VAL A 121 -8.06 9.12 6.54
CA VAL A 121 -9.42 8.76 7.00
C VAL A 121 -9.76 9.47 8.31
N ARG A 122 -8.81 9.54 9.26
CA ARG A 122 -9.01 10.21 10.55
C ARG A 122 -9.32 11.69 10.38
N ASN A 123 -8.58 12.39 9.52
CA ASN A 123 -8.82 13.81 9.22
C ASN A 123 -10.19 14.02 8.57
N LYS A 124 -10.59 13.11 7.67
CA LYS A 124 -11.92 13.16 7.06
C LYS A 124 -13.05 12.92 8.06
N LEU A 125 -12.84 12.04 9.03
CA LEU A 125 -13.78 11.85 10.14
C LEU A 125 -13.83 13.08 11.05
N LYS A 126 -12.70 13.76 11.32
CA LYS A 126 -12.69 15.03 12.07
C LYS A 126 -13.53 16.11 11.37
N ASP A 127 -13.34 16.29 10.07
CA ASP A 127 -14.16 17.19 9.25
C ASP A 127 -15.65 16.80 9.25
N PHE A 128 -15.97 15.50 9.19
CA PHE A 128 -17.36 15.03 9.33
C PHE A 128 -18.01 15.42 10.67
N LYS A 129 -17.25 15.44 11.79
CA LYS A 129 -17.78 15.82 13.11
C LYS A 129 -18.32 17.25 13.13
N GLU A 130 -17.77 18.14 12.30
CA GLU A 130 -18.22 19.55 12.22
C GLU A 130 -19.68 19.67 11.76
N THR A 131 -20.24 18.64 11.11
CA THR A 131 -21.65 18.59 10.71
C THR A 131 -22.62 18.38 11.88
N GLY A 132 -22.13 17.92 13.04
CA GLY A 132 -22.95 17.52 14.19
C GLY A 132 -23.63 16.16 14.05
N LYS A 133 -23.44 15.44 12.93
CA LYS A 133 -23.84 14.04 12.80
C LYS A 133 -22.93 13.16 13.66
N PHE A 134 -23.48 12.13 14.29
CA PHE A 134 -22.72 11.32 15.23
C PHE A 134 -21.64 10.46 14.55
N ILE A 135 -20.54 10.22 15.25
CA ILE A 135 -19.57 9.15 14.99
C ILE A 135 -19.46 8.29 16.25
N VAL A 136 -19.82 7.01 16.15
CA VAL A 136 -19.69 6.07 17.28
C VAL A 136 -18.91 4.84 16.85
N SER A 137 -18.12 4.28 17.77
CA SER A 137 -17.38 3.04 17.53
C SER A 137 -17.73 1.95 18.53
N TYR A 138 -17.77 0.71 18.05
CA TYR A 138 -17.92 -0.47 18.88
C TYR A 138 -17.16 -1.65 18.29
N ASN A 139 -16.60 -2.50 19.16
CA ASN A 139 -16.01 -3.76 18.75
C ASN A 139 -16.16 -4.88 19.78
N ASN A 140 -16.44 -6.10 19.31
CA ASN A 140 -16.53 -7.30 20.15
C ASN A 140 -15.18 -7.91 20.51
N TYR A 141 -14.17 -7.73 19.65
CA TYR A 141 -12.88 -8.39 19.75
C TYR A 141 -11.81 -7.50 20.39
N GLY A 142 -11.98 -6.18 20.25
CA GLY A 142 -11.03 -5.20 20.76
C GLY A 142 -10.42 -4.34 19.67
N TYR A 143 -9.41 -3.57 20.06
CA TYR A 143 -8.68 -2.70 19.14
C TYR A 143 -7.17 -2.96 19.23
N SER A 144 -6.56 -3.06 18.05
CA SER A 144 -5.12 -2.81 17.91
C SER A 144 -4.82 -1.33 18.18
N GLN A 145 -3.56 -0.99 18.42
CA GLN A 145 -3.11 0.39 18.56
C GLN A 145 -3.51 1.28 17.37
N LYS A 146 -3.36 0.80 16.14
CA LYS A 146 -3.76 1.53 14.93
C LYS A 146 -5.27 1.73 14.84
N THR A 147 -6.02 0.68 15.15
CA THR A 147 -7.49 0.75 15.15
C THR A 147 -7.99 1.70 16.22
N TYR A 148 -7.37 1.68 17.41
CA TYR A 148 -7.69 2.60 18.48
C TYR A 148 -7.31 4.05 18.10
N TYR A 149 -6.16 4.25 17.46
CA TYR A 149 -5.78 5.55 16.93
C TYR A 149 -6.83 6.10 15.97
N LEU A 150 -7.32 5.30 15.01
CA LEU A 150 -8.38 5.76 14.10
C LEU A 150 -9.70 6.03 14.84
N THR A 151 -10.16 5.07 15.65
CA THR A 151 -11.47 5.14 16.32
C THR A 151 -11.53 6.16 17.44
N SER A 152 -10.38 6.63 17.97
CA SER A 152 -10.36 7.67 19.00
C SER A 152 -11.00 8.99 18.57
N VAL A 153 -11.18 9.21 17.26
CA VAL A 153 -11.91 10.37 16.71
C VAL A 153 -13.42 10.31 17.00
N SER A 154 -13.97 9.15 17.35
CA SER A 154 -15.42 8.99 17.59
C SER A 154 -15.91 9.84 18.76
N ASP A 155 -17.16 10.30 18.70
CA ASP A 155 -17.84 10.97 19.82
C ASP A 155 -18.00 10.04 21.02
N SER A 156 -18.14 8.74 20.76
CA SER A 156 -18.14 7.72 21.80
C SER A 156 -17.55 6.39 21.32
N ILE A 157 -16.79 5.75 22.20
CA ILE A 157 -16.08 4.49 21.98
C ILE A 157 -16.61 3.47 22.98
N PHE A 158 -17.07 2.34 22.47
CA PHE A 158 -17.59 1.24 23.26
C PHE A 158 -16.85 -0.05 22.96
N LEU A 159 -16.63 -0.88 23.98
CA LEU A 159 -16.02 -2.20 23.81
C LEU A 159 -16.81 -3.26 24.56
N ASN A 160 -16.75 -4.50 24.06
CA ASN A 160 -17.24 -5.66 24.79
C ASN A 160 -16.47 -5.83 26.12
N PRO A 161 -17.11 -6.31 27.22
CA PRO A 161 -16.43 -6.58 28.49
C PRO A 161 -15.15 -7.42 28.41
N GLU A 162 -15.10 -8.39 27.49
CA GLU A 162 -13.93 -9.26 27.29
C GLU A 162 -13.04 -8.82 26.12
N ALA A 163 -13.36 -7.70 25.47
CA ALA A 163 -12.50 -7.16 24.42
C ALA A 163 -11.17 -6.65 25.00
N SER A 164 -10.11 -6.84 24.22
CA SER A 164 -8.77 -6.35 24.57
C SER A 164 -8.48 -5.00 23.93
N LEU A 165 -7.66 -4.19 24.59
CA LEU A 165 -7.11 -2.96 24.00
C LEU A 165 -5.60 -3.00 24.20
N PHE A 166 -4.85 -3.17 23.12
CA PHE A 166 -3.39 -3.27 23.18
C PHE A 166 -2.76 -2.01 22.57
N ILE A 167 -2.21 -1.18 23.45
CA ILE A 167 -1.38 -0.03 23.08
C ILE A 167 -0.02 -0.27 23.73
N VAL A 168 0.99 -0.55 22.93
CA VAL A 168 2.29 -1.08 23.41
C VAL A 168 3.49 -0.27 22.91
N GLY A 169 3.22 0.86 22.25
CA GLY A 169 4.25 1.68 21.62
C GLY A 169 4.67 1.16 20.26
N MET A 170 5.69 1.79 19.68
CA MET A 170 6.20 1.45 18.35
C MET A 170 7.60 0.85 18.47
N GLY A 171 7.78 -0.33 17.88
CA GLY A 171 9.05 -1.05 17.90
C GLY A 171 8.97 -2.29 17.01
N GLY A 172 10.10 -2.96 16.84
CA GLY A 172 10.18 -4.18 16.04
C GLY A 172 11.58 -4.77 16.03
N GLU A 173 11.69 -5.95 15.46
CA GLU A 173 12.94 -6.68 15.32
C GLU A 173 13.31 -6.80 13.84
N ARG A 174 14.62 -6.79 13.55
CA ARG A 174 15.13 -7.06 12.21
C ARG A 174 15.94 -8.34 12.20
N THR A 175 15.59 -9.21 11.26
CA THR A 175 16.34 -10.45 11.03
C THR A 175 17.59 -10.18 10.19
N PHE A 176 18.71 -10.81 10.55
CA PHE A 176 19.96 -10.77 9.81
C PHE A 176 20.33 -12.18 9.32
N TYR A 177 20.63 -12.30 8.02
CA TYR A 177 20.83 -13.54 7.30
C TYR A 177 22.30 -13.91 7.09
N LYS A 178 23.25 -13.01 7.39
CA LYS A 178 24.69 -13.23 7.15
C LYS A 178 25.19 -14.60 7.64
N LYS A 179 24.89 -14.97 8.89
CA LYS A 179 25.28 -16.26 9.47
C LYS A 179 24.62 -17.44 8.77
N PHE A 180 23.32 -17.33 8.45
CA PHE A 180 22.60 -18.36 7.71
C PHE A 180 23.20 -18.58 6.32
N LEU A 181 23.43 -17.49 5.56
CA LEU A 181 24.03 -17.54 4.23
C LEU A 181 25.41 -18.20 4.26
N LYS A 182 26.27 -17.80 5.20
CA LYS A 182 27.57 -18.45 5.43
C LYS A 182 27.41 -19.95 5.71
N ASN A 183 26.47 -20.34 6.57
CA ASN A 183 26.23 -21.75 6.91
C ASN A 183 25.78 -22.59 5.72
N ILE A 184 25.05 -22.03 4.76
CA ILE A 184 24.66 -22.72 3.53
C ILE A 184 25.67 -22.55 2.39
N GLY A 185 26.75 -21.79 2.59
CA GLY A 185 27.80 -21.60 1.57
C GLY A 185 27.42 -20.59 0.49
N VAL A 186 26.58 -19.63 0.85
CA VAL A 186 26.17 -18.52 0.00
C VAL A 186 26.80 -17.23 0.55
N GLU A 187 27.39 -16.43 -0.32
CA GLU A 187 27.99 -15.14 0.02
C GLU A 187 27.22 -14.00 -0.64
N ALA A 188 26.84 -12.98 0.13
CA ALA A 188 26.25 -11.76 -0.41
C ALA A 188 27.33 -10.83 -0.97
N GLN A 189 27.26 -10.55 -2.28
CA GLN A 189 28.10 -9.61 -3.00
C GLN A 189 27.37 -8.25 -3.09
N VAL A 190 27.62 -7.39 -2.11
CA VAL A 190 26.93 -6.10 -1.94
C VAL A 190 27.76 -4.93 -2.46
N ILE A 191 27.11 -4.03 -3.18
CA ILE A 191 27.66 -2.78 -3.71
C ILE A 191 26.66 -1.67 -3.40
N ARG A 192 27.07 -0.58 -2.77
CA ARG A 192 26.13 0.49 -2.36
C ARG A 192 26.78 1.85 -2.35
N VAL A 193 25.95 2.89 -2.54
CA VAL A 193 26.31 4.28 -2.28
C VAL A 193 25.29 4.87 -1.32
N GLY A 194 25.79 5.54 -0.27
CA GLY A 194 25.00 6.20 0.75
C GLY A 194 25.21 5.60 2.14
N LYS A 195 25.65 6.44 3.07
CA LYS A 195 25.87 6.09 4.48
C LYS A 195 24.68 5.40 5.15
N TYR A 196 23.47 5.86 4.86
CA TYR A 196 22.21 5.39 5.44
C TYR A 196 21.51 4.33 4.58
N LYS A 197 22.08 3.94 3.44
CA LYS A 197 21.51 2.93 2.54
C LYS A 197 21.70 1.53 3.13
N SER A 198 20.80 1.15 4.03
CA SER A 198 20.89 -0.04 4.88
C SER A 198 20.18 -1.28 4.34
N ALA A 199 19.68 -1.24 3.08
CA ALA A 199 18.86 -2.30 2.48
C ALA A 199 19.49 -3.67 2.51
N THR A 200 20.80 -3.66 2.34
CA THR A 200 21.61 -4.83 2.19
C THR A 200 22.23 -5.29 3.51
N GLU A 201 22.11 -4.51 4.61
CA GLU A 201 22.76 -4.83 5.89
C GLU A 201 22.36 -6.19 6.43
N GLN A 202 21.11 -6.61 6.21
CA GLN A 202 20.61 -7.92 6.61
C GLN A 202 21.43 -9.08 6.01
N PHE A 203 22.14 -8.87 4.90
CA PHE A 203 22.88 -9.94 4.22
C PHE A 203 24.38 -9.98 4.57
N PHE A 204 24.95 -8.91 5.14
CA PHE A 204 26.39 -8.85 5.44
C PHE A 204 26.73 -8.41 6.88
N ARG A 205 25.75 -7.96 7.66
CA ARG A 205 25.89 -7.65 9.09
C ARG A 205 25.14 -8.66 9.96
N ASP A 206 25.42 -8.60 11.25
CA ASP A 206 24.70 -9.36 12.30
C ASP A 206 23.74 -8.47 13.10
N ASP A 207 23.82 -7.15 12.90
CA ASP A 207 23.07 -6.11 13.57
C ASP A 207 22.92 -4.86 12.69
N MET A 208 22.05 -3.94 13.12
CA MET A 208 21.89 -2.64 12.47
C MET A 208 23.16 -1.80 12.66
N SER A 209 23.59 -1.10 11.61
CA SER A 209 24.55 0.00 11.78
C SER A 209 23.96 1.12 12.66
N ASP A 210 24.83 1.95 13.23
CA ASP A 210 24.41 3.11 14.02
C ASP A 210 23.54 4.07 13.17
N GLU A 211 23.89 4.26 11.90
CA GLU A 211 23.13 5.08 10.96
C GLU A 211 21.75 4.50 10.65
N SER A 212 21.68 3.18 10.44
CA SER A 212 20.43 2.47 10.25
C SER A 212 19.55 2.59 11.50
N ARG A 213 20.13 2.48 12.69
CA ARG A 213 19.42 2.65 13.97
C ARG A 213 18.92 4.07 14.16
N GLU A 214 19.76 5.07 13.93
CA GLU A 214 19.42 6.48 14.02
C GLU A 214 18.21 6.81 13.14
N GLN A 215 18.27 6.53 11.83
CA GLN A 215 17.16 6.86 10.93
C GLN A 215 15.87 6.11 11.29
N THR A 216 16.00 4.86 11.75
CA THR A 216 14.88 4.02 12.16
C THR A 216 14.17 4.60 13.36
N MET A 217 14.92 4.90 14.41
CA MET A 217 14.37 5.48 15.63
C MET A 217 13.73 6.85 15.35
N ALA A 218 14.29 7.64 14.43
CA ALA A 218 13.75 8.94 14.07
C ALA A 218 12.34 8.84 13.47
N TYR A 219 12.12 8.09 12.37
CA TYR A 219 10.78 8.03 11.77
C TYR A 219 9.80 7.20 12.60
N VAL A 220 10.26 6.14 13.31
CA VAL A 220 9.38 5.36 14.21
C VAL A 220 8.90 6.23 15.37
N GLY A 221 9.79 7.00 15.98
CA GLY A 221 9.46 7.94 17.05
C GLY A 221 8.52 9.05 16.57
N ALA A 222 8.73 9.58 15.37
CA ALA A 222 7.84 10.59 14.78
C ALA A 222 6.40 10.05 14.61
N ILE A 223 6.23 8.86 14.04
CA ILE A 223 4.92 8.21 13.89
C ILE A 223 4.28 7.95 15.26
N TRP A 224 5.07 7.49 16.24
CA TRP A 224 4.57 7.25 17.59
C TRP A 224 4.06 8.53 18.26
N ASN A 225 4.82 9.62 18.14
CA ASN A 225 4.41 10.91 18.67
C ASN A 225 3.11 11.42 18.04
N GLN A 226 2.87 11.14 16.75
CA GLN A 226 1.60 11.46 16.10
C GLN A 226 0.44 10.65 16.68
N ILE A 227 0.64 9.35 16.93
CA ILE A 227 -0.37 8.50 17.56
C ILE A 227 -0.72 9.03 18.96
N LEU A 228 0.30 9.27 19.78
CA LEU A 228 0.15 9.79 21.14
C LEU A 228 -0.57 11.14 21.16
N THR A 229 -0.17 12.07 20.30
CA THR A 229 -0.76 13.41 20.23
C THR A 229 -2.22 13.33 19.81
N GLY A 230 -2.53 12.56 18.76
CA GLY A 230 -3.90 12.43 18.30
C GLY A 230 -4.82 11.73 19.32
N ILE A 231 -4.34 10.74 20.07
CA ILE A 231 -5.13 10.13 21.17
C ILE A 231 -5.29 11.13 22.33
N SER A 232 -4.21 11.83 22.68
CA SER A 232 -4.19 12.81 23.78
C SER A 232 -5.23 13.90 23.59
N GLU A 233 -5.33 14.44 22.37
CA GLU A 233 -6.31 15.46 21.97
C GLU A 233 -7.75 14.98 22.14
N GLU A 234 -8.09 13.80 21.60
CA GLU A 234 -9.49 13.32 21.62
C GLU A 234 -9.93 12.77 22.98
N ARG A 235 -9.00 12.19 23.76
CA ARG A 235 -9.33 11.53 25.04
C ARG A 235 -9.01 12.37 26.26
N ASN A 236 -8.54 13.61 26.06
CA ASN A 236 -8.18 14.55 27.13
C ASN A 236 -7.26 13.92 28.19
N ILE A 237 -6.26 13.15 27.72
CA ILE A 237 -5.24 12.50 28.55
C ILE A 237 -3.89 13.05 28.14
N SER A 238 -3.05 13.48 29.09
CA SER A 238 -1.72 13.98 28.71
C SER A 238 -0.86 12.89 28.07
N VAL A 239 -0.05 13.25 27.07
CA VAL A 239 0.92 12.34 26.44
C VAL A 239 1.82 11.66 27.48
N LYS A 240 2.23 12.38 28.54
CA LYS A 240 3.03 11.81 29.63
C LYS A 240 2.29 10.68 30.36
N LYS A 241 1.02 10.90 30.72
CA LYS A 241 0.20 9.87 31.39
C LYS A 241 -0.08 8.70 30.46
N LEU A 242 -0.36 8.95 29.19
CA LEU A 242 -0.59 7.90 28.20
C LEU A 242 0.65 7.00 28.05
N ASN A 243 1.85 7.58 27.91
CA ASN A 243 3.09 6.79 27.88
C ASN A 243 3.29 5.99 29.16
N GLN A 244 3.06 6.59 30.33
CA GLN A 244 3.16 5.84 31.60
C GLN A 244 2.23 4.63 31.64
N LEU A 245 0.97 4.78 31.19
CA LEU A 245 0.03 3.65 31.14
C LEU A 245 0.49 2.53 30.20
N ILE A 246 1.18 2.88 29.13
CA ILE A 246 1.72 1.95 28.14
C ILE A 246 2.95 1.23 28.71
N ASP A 247 3.90 1.98 29.30
CA ASP A 247 5.10 1.45 29.95
C ASP A 247 4.75 0.51 31.12
N ASP A 248 3.73 0.85 31.90
CA ASP A 248 3.23 0.06 33.03
C ASP A 248 2.36 -1.14 32.59
N PHE A 249 2.08 -1.28 31.28
CA PHE A 249 1.16 -2.27 30.71
C PHE A 249 -0.22 -2.25 31.41
N ALA A 250 -0.69 -1.05 31.75
CA ALA A 250 -1.85 -0.83 32.62
C ALA A 250 -3.20 -1.03 31.91
N ILE A 251 -3.21 -1.00 30.57
CA ILE A 251 -4.41 -1.14 29.74
C ILE A 251 -4.39 -2.51 29.06
N ARG A 252 -5.18 -3.46 29.56
CA ARG A 252 -5.19 -4.85 29.06
C ARG A 252 -6.56 -5.27 28.56
N LYS A 253 -7.61 -4.82 29.24
CA LYS A 253 -9.01 -5.09 28.89
C LYS A 253 -9.82 -3.80 28.79
N ALA A 254 -11.03 -3.91 28.22
CA ALA A 254 -11.97 -2.80 28.09
C ALA A 254 -12.25 -2.08 29.43
N VAL A 255 -12.30 -2.80 30.55
CA VAL A 255 -12.48 -2.21 31.88
C VAL A 255 -11.32 -1.30 32.31
N ASP A 256 -10.08 -1.66 31.99
CA ASP A 256 -8.89 -0.85 32.28
C ASP A 256 -8.91 0.42 31.44
N ALA A 257 -9.27 0.29 30.15
CA ALA A 257 -9.41 1.39 29.23
C ALA A 257 -10.48 2.39 29.71
N LYS A 258 -11.62 1.90 30.17
CA LYS A 258 -12.69 2.74 30.74
C LYS A 258 -12.23 3.43 32.02
N ALA A 259 -11.55 2.72 32.92
CA ALA A 259 -11.03 3.29 34.16
C ALA A 259 -10.00 4.42 33.94
N ASN A 260 -9.35 4.43 32.77
CA ASN A 260 -8.39 5.46 32.36
C ASN A 260 -8.95 6.45 31.31
N ASN A 261 -10.28 6.50 31.12
CA ASN A 261 -10.99 7.39 30.18
C ASN A 261 -10.58 7.23 28.70
N LEU A 262 -10.00 6.09 28.33
CA LEU A 262 -9.64 5.76 26.96
C LEU A 262 -10.85 5.33 26.12
N ILE A 263 -11.92 4.84 26.77
CA ILE A 263 -13.19 4.52 26.13
C ILE A 263 -14.35 5.01 27.01
N ASP A 264 -15.55 5.11 26.43
CA ASP A 264 -16.73 5.70 27.07
C ASP A 264 -17.65 4.66 27.72
N GLY A 265 -17.58 3.41 27.25
CA GLY A 265 -18.36 2.34 27.86
C GLY A 265 -17.88 0.94 27.54
N VAL A 266 -18.28 0.03 28.43
CA VAL A 266 -18.08 -1.40 28.31
C VAL A 266 -19.47 -2.01 28.25
N ILE A 267 -19.89 -2.45 27.06
CA ILE A 267 -21.28 -2.85 26.76
C ILE A 267 -21.31 -4.05 25.82
N TYR A 268 -22.44 -4.72 25.72
CA TYR A 268 -22.68 -5.77 24.73
C TYR A 268 -23.27 -5.22 23.41
N GLN A 269 -23.31 -6.07 22.38
CA GLN A 269 -23.76 -5.70 21.04
C GLN A 269 -25.23 -5.26 21.00
N ASP A 270 -26.08 -5.86 21.81
CA ASP A 270 -27.50 -5.51 21.93
C ASP A 270 -27.68 -4.11 22.53
N GLU A 271 -26.87 -3.74 23.53
CA GLU A 271 -26.84 -2.39 24.11
C GLU A 271 -26.32 -1.36 23.09
N MET A 272 -25.31 -1.71 22.30
CA MET A 272 -24.84 -0.84 21.21
C MET A 272 -25.95 -0.64 20.16
N ASN A 273 -26.66 -1.71 19.80
CA ASN A 273 -27.80 -1.62 18.88
C ASN A 273 -28.93 -0.75 19.46
N ALA A 274 -29.18 -0.78 20.77
CA ALA A 274 -30.13 0.11 21.43
C ALA A 274 -29.68 1.58 21.34
N LYS A 275 -28.39 1.87 21.56
CA LYS A 275 -27.83 3.23 21.38
C LYS A 275 -27.96 3.73 19.95
N LEU A 276 -27.63 2.91 18.94
CA LEU A 276 -27.78 3.30 17.53
C LEU A 276 -29.24 3.59 17.16
N ARG A 277 -30.19 2.85 17.76
CA ARG A 277 -31.63 3.12 17.57
C ARG A 277 -32.04 4.47 18.13
N GLN A 278 -31.54 4.83 19.31
CA GLN A 278 -31.77 6.15 19.89
C GLN A 278 -31.20 7.27 19.01
N LEU A 279 -29.95 7.12 18.55
CA LEU A 279 -29.27 8.11 17.69
C LEU A 279 -29.94 8.28 16.31
N THR A 280 -30.69 7.30 15.83
CA THR A 280 -31.36 7.34 14.53
C THR A 280 -32.88 7.54 14.62
N ASP A 281 -33.44 7.60 15.83
CA ASP A 281 -34.88 7.58 16.06
C ASP A 281 -35.58 6.39 15.35
N ILE A 282 -34.97 5.20 15.44
CA ILE A 282 -35.53 3.94 14.93
C ILE A 282 -36.14 3.15 16.10
N LYS A 283 -37.40 2.76 16.00
CA LYS A 283 -38.11 1.97 17.01
C LYS A 283 -37.48 0.59 17.22
N GLU A 284 -37.59 0.04 18.43
CA GLU A 284 -36.99 -1.26 18.80
C GLU A 284 -37.43 -2.43 17.91
N ASP A 285 -38.68 -2.43 17.48
CA ASP A 285 -39.27 -3.45 16.60
C ASP A 285 -38.81 -3.35 15.14
N LYS A 286 -38.05 -2.31 14.78
CA LYS A 286 -37.53 -2.09 13.43
C LYS A 286 -36.04 -2.42 13.34
N LYS A 287 -35.65 -2.90 12.17
CA LYS A 287 -34.24 -3.16 11.83
C LYS A 287 -33.48 -1.83 11.69
N LEU A 288 -32.29 -1.78 12.29
CA LEU A 288 -31.31 -0.74 12.01
C LEU A 288 -30.95 -0.74 10.52
N ARG A 289 -30.65 0.44 9.98
CA ARG A 289 -30.39 0.65 8.56
C ARG A 289 -28.92 0.98 8.40
N PHE A 290 -28.10 -0.03 8.14
CA PHE A 290 -26.70 0.17 7.79
C PHE A 290 -26.54 0.23 6.28
N ILE A 291 -25.60 1.06 5.82
CA ILE A 291 -25.11 1.04 4.46
C ILE A 291 -23.58 0.95 4.50
N SER A 292 -23.01 0.03 3.73
CA SER A 292 -21.55 -0.14 3.66
C SER A 292 -20.93 0.96 2.80
N VAL A 293 -19.63 1.23 2.97
CA VAL A 293 -18.87 2.14 2.10
C VAL A 293 -18.99 1.74 0.62
N SER A 294 -18.89 0.44 0.32
CA SER A 294 -18.95 -0.09 -1.06
C SER A 294 -20.34 0.08 -1.70
N ASP A 295 -21.41 -0.02 -0.92
CA ASP A 295 -22.76 0.21 -1.43
C ASP A 295 -23.07 1.71 -1.53
N TYR A 296 -22.59 2.49 -0.55
CA TYR A 296 -22.82 3.92 -0.52
C TYR A 296 -22.13 4.65 -1.68
N SER A 297 -20.93 4.23 -2.07
CA SER A 297 -20.20 4.80 -3.21
C SER A 297 -20.94 4.64 -4.54
N LYS A 298 -21.81 3.63 -4.67
CA LYS A 298 -22.66 3.38 -5.85
C LYS A 298 -23.95 4.22 -5.85
N SER A 299 -24.30 4.85 -4.73
CA SER A 299 -25.50 5.67 -4.66
C SER A 299 -25.31 6.96 -5.47
N PRO A 300 -26.34 7.47 -6.18
CA PRO A 300 -26.23 8.69 -6.98
C PRO A 300 -25.76 9.86 -6.13
N ASP A 301 -24.84 10.64 -6.66
CA ASP A 301 -24.37 11.87 -6.04
C ASP A 301 -25.24 13.01 -6.57
N ALA A 302 -26.11 13.57 -5.71
CA ALA A 302 -27.09 14.57 -6.12
C ALA A 302 -26.44 15.86 -6.66
N GLU A 303 -25.17 16.11 -6.31
CA GLU A 303 -24.45 17.34 -6.64
C GLU A 303 -23.39 17.19 -7.75
N LYS A 304 -23.13 15.97 -8.27
CA LYS A 304 -22.13 15.78 -9.32
C LYS A 304 -22.60 16.34 -10.66
N LYS A 305 -22.22 17.58 -10.94
CA LYS A 305 -22.35 18.20 -12.26
C LYS A 305 -21.36 17.59 -13.25
N PHE A 306 -21.79 17.44 -14.50
CA PHE A 306 -20.90 16.97 -15.57
C PHE A 306 -19.91 18.08 -15.95
N SER A 307 -18.61 17.82 -15.79
CA SER A 307 -17.54 18.67 -16.32
C SER A 307 -16.74 17.98 -17.43
N LYS A 308 -16.44 18.74 -18.48
CA LYS A 308 -15.49 18.33 -19.54
C LYS A 308 -14.04 18.33 -19.04
N ASN A 309 -13.73 19.20 -18.07
CA ASN A 309 -12.39 19.31 -17.48
C ASN A 309 -12.18 18.20 -16.45
N LYS A 310 -10.99 17.60 -16.47
CA LYS A 310 -10.63 16.49 -15.61
C LYS A 310 -9.35 16.75 -14.86
N ILE A 311 -9.26 16.21 -13.65
CA ILE A 311 -8.00 15.97 -12.95
C ILE A 311 -7.76 14.47 -12.96
N ALA A 312 -6.60 14.05 -13.45
CA ALA A 312 -6.25 12.64 -13.51
C ALA A 312 -5.49 12.22 -12.26
N ILE A 313 -6.01 11.25 -11.50
CA ILE A 313 -5.29 10.62 -10.40
C ILE A 313 -4.58 9.39 -10.95
N VAL A 314 -3.26 9.46 -11.10
CA VAL A 314 -2.41 8.37 -11.59
C VAL A 314 -1.85 7.63 -10.38
N TYR A 315 -2.30 6.40 -10.16
CA TYR A 315 -1.86 5.57 -9.05
C TYR A 315 -0.57 4.83 -9.39
N ALA A 316 0.46 5.04 -8.58
CA ALA A 316 1.74 4.37 -8.62
C ALA A 316 1.92 3.61 -7.29
N THR A 317 1.41 2.38 -7.23
CA THR A 317 1.35 1.58 -5.99
C THR A 317 2.19 0.30 -6.11
N GLY A 318 2.99 0.03 -5.08
CA GLY A 318 3.80 -1.17 -4.97
C GLY A 318 5.26 -0.99 -5.38
N GLY A 319 5.99 -2.11 -5.47
CA GLY A 319 7.39 -2.11 -5.88
C GLY A 319 7.56 -1.72 -7.35
N ILE A 320 8.66 -1.02 -7.67
CA ILE A 320 9.00 -0.66 -9.05
C ILE A 320 9.80 -1.81 -9.68
N GLY A 321 9.28 -2.40 -10.75
CA GLY A 321 9.87 -3.56 -11.43
C GLY A 321 9.61 -3.52 -12.93
N MET A 322 9.86 -4.64 -13.62
CA MET A 322 9.70 -4.71 -15.07
C MET A 322 8.25 -4.93 -15.52
N GLU A 323 7.36 -5.31 -14.59
CA GLU A 323 5.96 -5.63 -14.87
C GLU A 323 5.01 -4.66 -14.17
N GLN A 324 3.99 -4.21 -14.91
CA GLN A 324 2.91 -3.39 -14.39
C GLN A 324 1.75 -4.28 -13.95
N SER A 325 1.24 -4.08 -12.74
CA SER A 325 0.03 -4.71 -12.23
C SER A 325 -0.76 -3.73 -11.35
N GLU A 326 -1.82 -4.21 -10.69
CA GLU A 326 -2.55 -3.43 -9.67
C GLU A 326 -1.69 -3.14 -8.42
N THR A 327 -0.67 -3.97 -8.17
CA THR A 327 0.17 -3.91 -6.96
C THR A 327 1.66 -3.81 -7.27
N SER A 328 2.03 -3.52 -8.52
CA SER A 328 3.41 -3.28 -8.95
C SER A 328 3.47 -2.16 -9.98
N ILE A 329 4.55 -1.38 -9.93
CA ILE A 329 4.81 -0.28 -10.87
C ILE A 329 5.76 -0.79 -11.94
N GLY A 330 5.33 -0.71 -13.20
CA GLY A 330 6.14 -1.07 -14.36
C GLY A 330 6.35 0.11 -15.31
N PRO A 331 7.12 -0.08 -16.39
CA PRO A 331 7.38 0.96 -17.39
C PRO A 331 6.10 1.46 -18.11
N ASP A 332 5.02 0.68 -18.09
CA ASP A 332 3.73 1.08 -18.66
C ASP A 332 3.06 2.24 -17.92
N LEU A 333 3.45 2.54 -16.69
CA LEU A 333 3.00 3.74 -15.99
C LEU A 333 3.41 5.01 -16.75
N ALA A 334 4.61 5.03 -17.35
CA ALA A 334 5.07 6.14 -18.18
C ALA A 334 4.15 6.36 -19.41
N LYS A 335 3.66 5.28 -20.02
CA LYS A 335 2.66 5.38 -21.12
C LYS A 335 1.34 5.95 -20.61
N THR A 336 0.94 5.61 -19.40
CA THR A 336 -0.28 6.14 -18.74
C THR A 336 -0.15 7.64 -18.48
N ILE A 337 0.98 8.08 -17.93
CA ILE A 337 1.28 9.51 -17.70
C ILE A 337 1.33 10.25 -19.04
N ARG A 338 1.99 9.71 -20.07
CA ARG A 338 2.02 10.28 -21.42
C ARG A 338 0.61 10.48 -22.00
N LYS A 339 -0.29 9.51 -21.82
CA LYS A 339 -1.69 9.63 -22.25
C LYS A 339 -2.41 10.75 -21.50
N ALA A 340 -2.25 10.82 -20.18
CA ALA A 340 -2.85 11.89 -19.36
C ALA A 340 -2.31 13.28 -19.72
N ARG A 341 -1.01 13.37 -19.99
CA ARG A 341 -0.33 14.58 -20.45
C ARG A 341 -0.87 15.06 -21.80
N ARG A 342 -1.06 14.16 -22.77
CA ARG A 342 -1.53 14.51 -24.12
C ARG A 342 -3.04 14.68 -24.25
N ASP A 343 -3.83 14.25 -23.27
CA ASP A 343 -5.28 14.45 -23.26
C ASP A 343 -5.61 15.90 -22.90
N SER A 344 -6.19 16.65 -23.85
CA SER A 344 -6.58 18.05 -23.68
C SER A 344 -7.73 18.28 -22.70
N THR A 345 -8.47 17.22 -22.36
CA THR A 345 -9.52 17.26 -21.33
C THR A 345 -8.97 17.12 -19.92
N ILE A 346 -7.74 16.58 -19.76
CA ILE A 346 -7.03 16.51 -18.48
C ILE A 346 -6.26 17.80 -18.28
N LYS A 347 -6.62 18.55 -17.24
CA LYS A 347 -6.08 19.88 -16.94
C LYS A 347 -4.98 19.85 -15.87
N ALA A 348 -4.97 18.82 -15.02
CA ALA A 348 -3.89 18.54 -14.07
C ALA A 348 -3.76 17.04 -13.81
N ILE A 349 -2.60 16.63 -13.30
CA ILE A 349 -2.30 15.26 -12.90
C ILE A 349 -1.94 15.24 -11.41
N VAL A 350 -2.61 14.37 -10.65
CA VAL A 350 -2.18 13.98 -9.31
C VAL A 350 -1.51 12.62 -9.40
N LEU A 351 -0.21 12.55 -9.15
CA LEU A 351 0.54 11.29 -9.11
C LEU A 351 0.50 10.73 -7.67
N ARG A 352 -0.38 9.78 -7.40
CA ARG A 352 -0.50 9.13 -6.08
C ARG A 352 0.55 8.03 -5.96
N VAL A 353 1.63 8.29 -5.22
CA VAL A 353 2.77 7.37 -5.05
C VAL A 353 2.70 6.67 -3.70
N ASN A 354 2.58 5.35 -3.71
CA ASN A 354 2.74 4.50 -2.53
C ASN A 354 3.71 3.36 -2.85
N SER A 355 5.01 3.67 -2.82
CA SER A 355 6.07 2.80 -3.32
C SER A 355 7.34 2.82 -2.45
N PRO A 356 7.91 1.64 -2.14
CA PRO A 356 9.22 1.49 -1.53
C PRO A 356 10.36 1.74 -2.54
N GLY A 357 10.05 2.01 -3.81
CA GLY A 357 11.01 2.02 -4.91
C GLY A 357 11.23 0.63 -5.52
N GLY A 358 12.38 0.45 -6.17
CA GLY A 358 12.75 -0.75 -6.89
C GLY A 358 13.72 -0.44 -8.04
N SER A 359 13.44 -0.94 -9.25
CA SER A 359 14.29 -0.76 -10.43
C SER A 359 14.61 0.71 -10.71
N ALA A 360 15.91 1.03 -10.73
CA ALA A 360 16.39 2.39 -11.03
C ALA A 360 16.06 2.79 -12.49
N LEU A 361 16.22 1.87 -13.44
CA LEU A 361 15.91 2.11 -14.85
C LEU A 361 14.43 2.44 -15.06
N VAL A 362 13.53 1.65 -14.48
CA VAL A 362 12.09 1.88 -14.63
C VAL A 362 11.68 3.19 -13.95
N SER A 363 12.31 3.52 -12.82
CA SER A 363 12.12 4.82 -12.16
C SER A 363 12.52 5.98 -13.07
N ASP A 364 13.65 5.90 -13.79
CA ASP A 364 14.10 6.96 -14.71
C ASP A 364 13.18 7.09 -15.95
N ILE A 365 12.67 5.97 -16.48
CA ILE A 365 11.66 5.97 -17.56
C ILE A 365 10.39 6.71 -17.14
N ILE A 366 9.91 6.47 -15.91
CA ILE A 366 8.72 7.13 -15.37
C ILE A 366 9.02 8.60 -15.07
N TRP A 367 10.14 8.88 -14.39
CA TRP A 367 10.61 10.24 -14.07
C TRP A 367 10.57 11.13 -15.30
N ARG A 368 11.08 10.64 -16.44
CA ARG A 368 11.10 11.42 -17.69
C ARG A 368 9.69 11.81 -18.16
N GLU A 369 8.70 10.95 -18.05
CA GLU A 369 7.33 11.32 -18.43
C GLU A 369 6.63 12.21 -17.41
N VAL A 370 7.00 12.13 -16.12
CA VAL A 370 6.50 13.06 -15.09
C VAL A 370 7.07 14.46 -15.32
N GLU A 371 8.36 14.57 -15.62
CA GLU A 371 9.03 15.84 -15.96
C GLU A 371 8.47 16.48 -17.24
N LEU A 372 8.25 15.68 -18.29
CA LEU A 372 7.57 16.18 -19.49
C LEU A 372 6.13 16.63 -19.20
N ALA A 373 5.46 16.00 -18.23
CA ALA A 373 4.10 16.36 -17.85
C ALA A 373 4.05 17.67 -17.07
N SER A 374 4.97 17.90 -16.13
CA SER A 374 5.02 19.16 -15.36
C SER A 374 5.34 20.37 -16.23
N GLN A 375 6.03 20.18 -17.35
CA GLN A 375 6.23 21.24 -18.36
C GLN A 375 4.97 21.62 -19.14
N GLU A 376 3.96 20.74 -19.23
CA GLU A 376 2.76 20.96 -20.05
C GLU A 376 1.50 21.27 -19.21
N LYS A 377 1.43 20.76 -17.98
CA LYS A 377 0.29 20.95 -17.07
C LYS A 377 0.69 20.72 -15.61
N PRO A 378 -0.06 21.25 -14.64
CA PRO A 378 0.22 21.01 -13.23
C PRO A 378 0.27 19.51 -12.90
N VAL A 379 1.38 19.08 -12.30
CA VAL A 379 1.61 17.74 -11.75
C VAL A 379 1.86 17.85 -10.26
N ILE A 380 0.98 17.25 -9.45
CA ILE A 380 1.08 17.22 -8.00
C ILE A 380 1.36 15.78 -7.56
N ALA A 381 2.51 15.52 -6.93
CA ALA A 381 2.77 14.23 -6.33
C ALA A 381 2.07 14.17 -4.96
N SER A 382 1.24 13.15 -4.75
CA SER A 382 0.65 12.82 -3.45
C SER A 382 1.32 11.56 -2.93
N MET A 383 2.09 11.65 -1.86
CA MET A 383 2.78 10.52 -1.26
C MET A 383 1.86 9.82 -0.26
N GLY A 384 1.67 8.51 -0.42
CA GLY A 384 0.95 7.65 0.51
C GLY A 384 1.81 7.23 1.70
N ASN A 385 1.62 6.01 2.20
CA ASN A 385 2.37 5.52 3.37
C ASN A 385 3.89 5.57 3.15
N VAL A 386 4.34 5.21 1.93
CA VAL A 386 5.76 5.28 1.56
C VAL A 386 5.90 5.87 0.15
N ALA A 387 6.83 6.80 -0.04
CA ALA A 387 7.24 7.26 -1.37
C ALA A 387 8.75 7.53 -1.35
N ALA A 388 9.52 6.45 -1.27
CA ALA A 388 10.95 6.53 -0.99
C ALA A 388 11.77 5.79 -2.03
N SER A 389 13.03 6.21 -2.18
CA SER A 389 13.96 5.73 -3.19
C SER A 389 13.39 5.90 -4.60
N GLY A 390 13.20 4.85 -5.39
CA GLY A 390 12.52 4.93 -6.68
C GLY A 390 11.13 5.57 -6.61
N GLY A 391 10.41 5.43 -5.49
CA GLY A 391 9.16 6.15 -5.25
C GLY A 391 9.35 7.67 -5.15
N TYR A 392 10.43 8.12 -4.50
CA TYR A 392 10.80 9.54 -4.47
C TYR A 392 11.33 10.00 -5.84
N TYR A 393 12.08 9.14 -6.54
CA TYR A 393 12.61 9.39 -7.87
C TYR A 393 11.49 9.78 -8.84
N ILE A 394 10.40 9.02 -8.90
CA ILE A 394 9.29 9.34 -9.81
C ILE A 394 8.45 10.55 -9.36
N ALA A 395 8.54 10.93 -8.07
CA ALA A 395 7.79 12.05 -7.50
C ALA A 395 8.55 13.38 -7.58
N CYS A 396 9.89 13.36 -7.59
CA CYS A 396 10.70 14.57 -7.52
C CYS A 396 10.54 15.59 -8.66
N PRO A 397 10.12 15.24 -9.89
CA PRO A 397 9.91 16.23 -10.95
C PRO A 397 8.51 16.87 -10.96
N ALA A 398 7.65 16.54 -9.98
CA ALA A 398 6.34 17.17 -9.84
C ALA A 398 6.46 18.64 -9.37
N ASP A 399 5.52 19.50 -9.79
CA ASP A 399 5.50 20.93 -9.41
C ASP A 399 5.29 21.13 -7.91
N THR A 400 4.65 20.17 -7.25
CA THR A 400 4.42 20.17 -5.80
C THR A 400 4.35 18.74 -5.29
N ILE A 401 5.05 18.49 -4.20
CA ILE A 401 5.05 17.23 -3.45
C ILE A 401 4.27 17.43 -2.16
N VAL A 402 3.18 16.68 -2.04
CA VAL A 402 2.32 16.61 -0.86
C VAL A 402 2.56 15.27 -0.18
N ALA A 403 2.80 15.27 1.14
CA ALA A 403 2.99 14.04 1.92
C ALA A 403 2.29 14.14 3.28
N ASP A 404 1.71 13.04 3.75
CA ASP A 404 1.13 12.99 5.09
C ASP A 404 2.25 13.04 6.13
N LYS A 405 1.99 13.57 7.32
CA LYS A 405 2.98 13.61 8.41
C LYS A 405 3.57 12.23 8.76
N ASN A 406 2.80 11.15 8.55
CA ASN A 406 3.24 9.77 8.77
C ASN A 406 3.85 9.11 7.53
N THR A 407 3.93 9.80 6.39
CA THR A 407 4.59 9.31 5.18
C THR A 407 6.08 9.13 5.41
N ILE A 408 6.61 8.02 4.91
CA ILE A 408 8.04 7.73 4.87
C ILE A 408 8.57 7.98 3.45
N THR A 409 9.56 8.86 3.32
CA THR A 409 10.06 9.35 2.02
C THR A 409 11.60 9.46 2.02
N GLY A 410 12.17 10.09 0.99
CA GLY A 410 13.60 10.22 0.80
C GLY A 410 14.24 8.93 0.29
N SER A 411 15.20 8.37 1.02
CA SER A 411 16.02 7.21 0.63
C SER A 411 16.70 7.38 -0.74
N ILE A 412 17.20 8.60 -0.99
CA ILE A 412 17.93 8.97 -2.20
C ILE A 412 19.31 8.31 -2.15
N GLY A 413 19.41 7.14 -2.78
CA GLY A 413 20.58 6.28 -2.76
C GLY A 413 20.29 4.96 -3.47
N ILE A 414 21.34 4.27 -3.91
CA ILE A 414 21.28 3.11 -4.80
C ILE A 414 22.14 1.96 -4.27
N TYR A 415 21.74 0.73 -4.54
CA TYR A 415 22.53 -0.46 -4.23
C TYR A 415 22.38 -1.54 -5.29
N GLY A 416 23.38 -2.42 -5.37
CA GLY A 416 23.33 -3.71 -6.04
C GLY A 416 23.48 -4.82 -5.00
N LEU A 417 22.61 -5.81 -5.08
CA LEU A 417 22.65 -7.01 -4.24
C LEU A 417 22.72 -8.24 -5.13
N PHE A 418 23.78 -9.01 -4.96
CA PHE A 418 24.01 -10.26 -5.68
C PHE A 418 24.42 -11.33 -4.69
N PHE A 419 24.28 -12.60 -5.05
CA PHE A 419 24.77 -13.70 -4.25
C PHE A 419 25.72 -14.57 -5.06
N SER A 420 26.72 -15.12 -4.38
CA SER A 420 27.56 -16.19 -4.90
C SER A 420 27.25 -17.48 -4.17
N GLY A 421 26.98 -18.54 -4.92
CA GLY A 421 26.83 -19.89 -4.41
C GLY A 421 28.11 -20.71 -4.50
N GLU A 422 29.29 -20.08 -4.64
CA GLU A 422 30.54 -20.79 -4.93
C GLU A 422 30.85 -21.91 -3.93
N GLU A 423 30.79 -21.60 -2.63
CA GLU A 423 31.04 -22.59 -1.57
C GLU A 423 29.94 -23.66 -1.52
N LEU A 424 28.68 -23.26 -1.66
CA LEU A 424 27.54 -24.18 -1.74
C LEU A 424 27.72 -25.20 -2.87
N ILE A 425 27.97 -24.70 -4.08
CA ILE A 425 28.06 -25.50 -5.31
C ILE A 425 29.29 -26.41 -5.25
N LYS A 426 30.47 -25.85 -4.98
CA LYS A 426 31.74 -26.59 -5.04
C LYS A 426 31.97 -27.48 -3.83
N ASN A 427 31.74 -26.98 -2.62
CA ASN A 427 32.19 -27.65 -1.40
C ASN A 427 31.08 -28.42 -0.68
N LYS A 428 29.81 -27.98 -0.79
CA LYS A 428 28.69 -28.63 -0.08
C LYS A 428 27.94 -29.63 -0.94
N ILE A 429 27.64 -29.25 -2.18
CA ILE A 429 26.95 -30.10 -3.15
C ILE A 429 27.97 -30.97 -3.92
N GLY A 430 29.19 -30.47 -4.14
CA GLY A 430 30.24 -31.20 -4.85
C GLY A 430 30.18 -31.09 -6.37
N PHE A 431 29.53 -30.04 -6.90
CA PHE A 431 29.50 -29.76 -8.33
C PHE A 431 30.72 -28.95 -8.77
N THR A 432 31.21 -29.22 -9.98
CA THR A 432 32.27 -28.45 -10.62
C THR A 432 31.72 -27.49 -11.65
N THR A 433 32.34 -26.33 -11.81
CA THR A 433 31.98 -25.33 -12.82
C THR A 433 33.20 -25.00 -13.67
N ASP A 434 33.06 -25.02 -14.99
CA ASP A 434 34.10 -24.60 -15.93
C ASP A 434 33.56 -23.49 -16.83
N ALA A 435 34.23 -22.34 -16.81
CA ALA A 435 33.76 -21.13 -17.47
C ALA A 435 34.41 -21.01 -18.86
N TYR A 436 33.59 -20.90 -19.90
CA TYR A 436 34.04 -20.69 -21.27
C TYR A 436 33.46 -19.40 -21.85
N GLY A 437 34.13 -18.81 -22.84
CA GLY A 437 33.61 -17.65 -23.53
C GLY A 437 34.61 -16.98 -24.48
N THR A 438 34.09 -16.06 -25.30
CA THR A 438 34.87 -15.36 -26.32
C THR A 438 35.73 -14.24 -25.77
N ASN A 439 35.47 -13.78 -24.54
CA ASN A 439 36.12 -12.64 -23.91
C ASN A 439 36.38 -12.89 -22.41
N LYS A 440 37.33 -12.14 -21.83
CA LYS A 440 37.76 -12.28 -20.41
C LYS A 440 36.62 -12.25 -19.39
N HIS A 441 35.53 -11.52 -19.67
CA HIS A 441 34.38 -11.35 -18.78
C HIS A 441 33.12 -12.08 -19.28
N SER A 442 33.23 -13.02 -20.24
CA SER A 442 32.07 -13.73 -20.78
C SER A 442 31.29 -14.54 -19.73
N ALA A 443 31.95 -14.95 -18.65
CA ALA A 443 31.31 -15.63 -17.52
C ALA A 443 30.92 -14.66 -16.38
N PHE A 444 30.72 -13.38 -16.70
CA PHE A 444 30.17 -12.40 -15.77
C PHE A 444 28.66 -12.59 -15.64
N GLY A 445 28.23 -13.20 -14.52
CA GLY A 445 26.94 -12.88 -13.89
C GLY A 445 25.62 -13.29 -14.56
N GLY A 446 25.58 -14.08 -15.63
CA GLY A 446 24.30 -14.44 -16.28
C GLY A 446 23.75 -13.33 -17.19
N GLY A 447 22.97 -13.72 -18.20
CA GLY A 447 22.65 -12.85 -19.35
C GLY A 447 21.86 -11.59 -19.01
N TYR A 448 22.22 -10.47 -19.65
CA TYR A 448 21.41 -9.25 -19.69
C TYR A 448 19.98 -9.55 -20.17
N PRO A 449 18.92 -8.94 -19.57
CA PRO A 449 18.95 -7.85 -18.60
C PRO A 449 19.05 -8.27 -17.12
N LEU A 450 19.22 -9.55 -16.82
CA LEU A 450 19.18 -10.09 -15.46
C LEU A 450 20.54 -10.68 -15.08
N MET A 451 21.33 -9.94 -14.28
CA MET A 451 22.34 -10.60 -13.46
C MET A 451 21.64 -11.64 -12.60
N LEU A 452 21.93 -12.92 -12.81
CA LEU A 452 21.33 -13.99 -12.03
C LEU A 452 21.64 -13.74 -10.54
N PRO A 453 20.65 -13.90 -9.64
CA PRO A 453 20.84 -13.62 -8.22
C PRO A 453 21.88 -14.53 -7.58
N VAL A 454 22.22 -15.68 -8.19
CA VAL A 454 23.26 -16.60 -7.70
C VAL A 454 24.28 -16.90 -8.82
N SER A 455 25.48 -16.36 -8.69
CA SER A 455 26.64 -16.73 -9.50
C SER A 455 27.31 -17.99 -8.94
N SER A 456 27.86 -18.84 -9.81
CA SER A 456 28.66 -20.01 -9.40
C SER A 456 30.04 -19.67 -8.81
N ARG A 457 30.43 -18.40 -8.89
CA ARG A 457 31.67 -17.86 -8.34
C ARG A 457 31.48 -16.46 -7.77
N ASN A 458 32.41 -16.00 -6.95
CA ASN A 458 32.49 -14.59 -6.57
C ASN A 458 32.84 -13.69 -7.78
N PHE A 459 32.44 -12.40 -7.71
CA PHE A 459 32.93 -11.42 -8.68
C PHE A 459 34.45 -11.26 -8.54
N THR A 460 35.14 -11.13 -9.67
CA THR A 460 36.54 -10.74 -9.66
C THR A 460 36.68 -9.31 -9.13
N PRO A 461 37.86 -8.90 -8.62
CA PRO A 461 38.09 -7.52 -8.20
C PRO A 461 37.76 -6.48 -9.28
N THR A 462 38.10 -6.77 -10.54
CA THR A 462 37.77 -5.91 -11.69
C THR A 462 36.27 -5.79 -11.92
N GLU A 463 35.54 -6.91 -11.90
CA GLU A 463 34.09 -6.91 -12.07
C GLU A 463 33.38 -6.15 -10.93
N LYS A 464 33.86 -6.31 -9.70
CA LYS A 464 33.34 -5.59 -8.53
C LYS A 464 33.60 -4.08 -8.65
N ALA A 465 34.77 -3.67 -9.14
CA ALA A 465 35.09 -2.27 -9.39
C ALA A 465 34.18 -1.66 -10.47
N ILE A 466 33.97 -2.36 -11.59
CA ILE A 466 33.05 -1.93 -12.66
C ILE A 466 31.62 -1.78 -12.12
N LEU A 467 31.14 -2.76 -11.35
CA LEU A 467 29.81 -2.65 -10.74
C LEU A 467 29.72 -1.49 -9.74
N GLN A 468 30.78 -1.19 -9.00
CA GLN A 468 30.82 -0.02 -8.11
C GLN A 468 30.76 1.29 -8.90
N GLU A 469 31.45 1.40 -10.03
CA GLU A 469 31.35 2.57 -10.92
C GLU A 469 29.93 2.74 -11.45
N ILE A 470 29.30 1.66 -11.92
CA ILE A 470 27.90 1.71 -12.40
C ILE A 470 26.94 2.19 -11.29
N ILE A 471 27.12 1.72 -10.05
CA ILE A 471 26.33 2.16 -8.90
C ILE A 471 26.62 3.63 -8.56
N ASN A 472 27.87 4.09 -8.67
CA ASN A 472 28.22 5.50 -8.46
C ASN A 472 27.54 6.40 -9.51
N ASP A 473 27.60 6.03 -10.78
CA ASP A 473 26.97 6.78 -11.88
C ASP A 473 25.44 6.82 -11.72
N GLY A 474 24.84 5.70 -11.31
CA GLY A 474 23.41 5.65 -10.98
C GLY A 474 23.03 6.56 -9.81
N TYR A 475 23.90 6.67 -8.80
CA TYR A 475 23.70 7.60 -7.69
C TYR A 475 23.78 9.06 -8.12
N GLU A 476 24.77 9.42 -8.94
CA GLU A 476 24.90 10.78 -9.48
C GLU A 476 23.71 11.14 -10.38
N THR A 477 23.24 10.20 -11.20
CA THR A 477 22.02 10.39 -12.01
C THR A 477 20.81 10.66 -11.12
N PHE A 478 20.61 9.87 -10.06
CA PHE A 478 19.50 10.09 -9.14
C PHE A 478 19.63 11.45 -8.41
N LEU A 479 20.84 11.82 -7.97
CA LEU A 479 21.07 13.15 -7.41
C LEU A 479 20.71 14.26 -8.41
N SER A 480 21.14 14.15 -9.67
CA SER A 480 20.79 15.13 -10.72
C SER A 480 19.27 15.26 -10.88
N ARG A 481 18.53 14.14 -10.87
CA ARG A 481 17.06 14.18 -11.00
C ARG A 481 16.38 14.88 -9.85
N VAL A 482 16.89 14.71 -8.63
CA VAL A 482 16.36 15.43 -7.46
C VAL A 482 16.76 16.91 -7.53
N VAL A 483 17.99 17.22 -7.90
CA VAL A 483 18.47 18.60 -8.09
C VAL A 483 17.61 19.34 -9.10
N GLU A 484 17.36 18.74 -10.26
CA GLU A 484 16.51 19.26 -11.34
C GLU A 484 15.06 19.46 -10.87
N GLY A 485 14.45 18.44 -10.26
CA GLY A 485 13.04 18.49 -9.86
C GLY A 485 12.76 19.37 -8.64
N ARG A 486 13.74 19.56 -7.76
CA ARG A 486 13.59 20.35 -6.52
C ARG A 486 14.23 21.74 -6.61
N ASN A 487 14.79 22.09 -7.77
CA ASN A 487 15.50 23.34 -8.01
C ASN A 487 16.49 23.67 -6.89
N SER A 488 17.32 22.69 -6.54
CA SER A 488 18.27 22.76 -5.42
C SER A 488 19.72 22.67 -5.93
N THR A 489 20.71 22.65 -5.04
CA THR A 489 22.11 22.38 -5.41
C THR A 489 22.46 20.92 -5.16
N ARG A 490 23.46 20.42 -5.88
CA ARG A 490 23.95 19.04 -5.67
C ARG A 490 24.38 18.84 -4.22
N GLU A 491 25.07 19.81 -3.63
CA GLU A 491 25.58 19.76 -2.26
C GLU A 491 24.43 19.69 -1.25
N ALA A 492 23.41 20.55 -1.39
CA ALA A 492 22.26 20.57 -0.49
C ALA A 492 21.48 19.25 -0.55
N ILE A 493 21.25 18.70 -1.75
CA ILE A 493 20.59 17.41 -1.91
C ILE A 493 21.47 16.28 -1.37
N HIS A 494 22.79 16.31 -1.61
CA HIS A 494 23.70 15.26 -1.15
C HIS A 494 23.71 15.12 0.37
N GLU A 495 23.69 16.24 1.10
CA GLU A 495 23.63 16.28 2.58
C GLU A 495 22.38 15.58 3.14
N VAL A 496 21.24 15.73 2.47
CA VAL A 496 19.97 15.13 2.91
C VAL A 496 19.69 13.77 2.26
N ALA A 497 20.54 13.37 1.30
CA ALA A 497 20.48 12.09 0.58
C ALA A 497 21.22 10.98 1.33
N GLN A 498 22.31 10.45 0.76
CA GLN A 498 23.10 9.34 1.33
C GLN A 498 22.27 8.09 1.67
N GLY A 499 21.15 7.86 0.97
CA GLY A 499 20.22 6.76 1.22
C GLY A 499 19.32 6.93 2.45
N ARG A 500 19.35 8.10 3.12
CA ARG A 500 18.63 8.36 4.38
C ARG A 500 17.13 8.40 4.18
N VAL A 501 16.43 7.65 5.02
CA VAL A 501 14.97 7.64 5.09
C VAL A 501 14.50 8.76 6.02
N TRP A 502 13.46 9.50 5.60
CA TRP A 502 12.89 10.61 6.36
C TRP A 502 11.40 10.37 6.62
N ASN A 503 10.90 10.84 7.77
CA ASN A 503 9.47 11.11 7.90
C ASN A 503 9.15 12.43 7.15
N ALA A 504 7.89 12.64 6.77
CA ALA A 504 7.52 13.78 5.94
C ALA A 504 7.71 15.15 6.59
N ILE A 505 7.63 15.25 7.93
CA ILE A 505 7.86 16.52 8.64
C ILE A 505 9.32 16.94 8.43
N ASP A 506 10.26 16.06 8.72
CA ASP A 506 11.70 16.32 8.49
C ASP A 506 11.98 16.53 7.00
N ALA A 507 11.34 15.75 6.12
CA ALA A 507 11.53 15.86 4.67
C ALA A 507 11.10 17.24 4.15
N LYS A 508 10.03 17.82 4.72
CA LYS A 508 9.59 19.18 4.39
C LYS A 508 10.60 20.23 4.85
N GLU A 509 11.09 20.12 6.08
CA GLU A 509 12.14 21.03 6.60
C GLU A 509 13.42 20.99 5.75
N LYS A 510 13.70 19.85 5.11
CA LYS A 510 14.83 19.62 4.21
C LYS A 510 14.55 19.91 2.73
N GLY A 511 13.36 20.42 2.38
CA GLY A 511 13.01 20.79 1.01
C GLY A 511 12.69 19.61 0.07
N LEU A 512 12.58 18.40 0.60
CA LEU A 512 12.19 17.20 -0.17
C LEU A 512 10.66 17.08 -0.34
N VAL A 513 9.89 17.75 0.52
CA VAL A 513 8.42 17.82 0.47
C VAL A 513 8.00 19.29 0.54
N ASP A 514 6.96 19.68 -0.19
CA ASP A 514 6.46 21.06 -0.21
C ASP A 514 5.37 21.29 0.83
N VAL A 515 4.40 20.37 0.89
CA VAL A 515 3.17 20.53 1.67
C VAL A 515 2.91 19.27 2.49
N LEU A 516 2.53 19.45 3.76
CA LEU A 516 2.00 18.35 4.56
C LEU A 516 0.51 18.20 4.27
N GLY A 517 0.06 17.00 3.89
CA GLY A 517 -1.32 16.72 3.53
C GLY A 517 -1.50 15.38 2.82
N GLY A 518 -2.72 15.09 2.40
CA GLY A 518 -3.09 13.82 1.77
C GLY A 518 -3.43 13.93 0.29
N LEU A 519 -4.20 12.96 -0.19
CA LEU A 519 -4.73 12.93 -1.55
C LEU A 519 -5.66 14.13 -1.82
N GLU A 520 -6.55 14.48 -0.89
CA GLU A 520 -7.47 15.63 -1.05
C GLU A 520 -6.72 16.95 -1.17
N THR A 521 -5.69 17.16 -0.33
CA THR A 521 -4.81 18.34 -0.43
C THR A 521 -4.15 18.43 -1.80
N ALA A 522 -3.66 17.31 -2.34
CA ALA A 522 -3.06 17.28 -3.67
C ALA A 522 -4.07 17.58 -4.79
N ILE A 523 -5.31 17.11 -4.65
CA ILE A 523 -6.41 17.40 -5.59
C ILE A 523 -6.78 18.87 -5.57
N GLU A 524 -6.90 19.49 -4.39
CA GLU A 524 -7.21 20.93 -4.29
C GLU A 524 -6.08 21.79 -4.87
N ILE A 525 -4.81 21.47 -4.59
CA ILE A 525 -3.68 22.18 -5.23
C ILE A 525 -3.70 22.00 -6.75
N ALA A 526 -4.01 20.79 -7.25
CA ALA A 526 -4.11 20.54 -8.69
C ALA A 526 -5.24 21.35 -9.35
N LYS A 527 -6.39 21.44 -8.68
CA LYS A 527 -7.54 22.26 -9.09
C LYS A 527 -7.19 23.74 -9.13
N GLU A 528 -6.57 24.27 -8.08
CA GLU A 528 -6.15 25.66 -7.97
C GLU A 528 -5.14 26.02 -9.07
N LYS A 529 -4.07 25.23 -9.22
CA LYS A 529 -3.05 25.47 -10.25
C LYS A 529 -3.58 25.36 -11.68
N ALA A 530 -4.62 24.57 -11.90
CA ALA A 530 -5.28 24.45 -13.19
C ALA A 530 -6.41 25.47 -13.42
N GLY A 531 -6.72 26.32 -12.43
CA GLY A 531 -7.79 27.32 -12.52
C GLY A 531 -9.17 26.71 -12.75
N LEU A 532 -9.50 25.61 -12.06
CA LEU A 532 -10.74 24.87 -12.26
C LEU A 532 -11.78 25.20 -11.19
N GLU A 533 -12.98 25.59 -11.63
CA GLU A 533 -14.17 25.67 -10.76
C GLU A 533 -14.93 24.33 -10.77
N GLU A 534 -15.27 23.83 -11.96
CA GLU A 534 -15.95 22.55 -12.14
C GLU A 534 -15.02 21.53 -12.82
N TYR A 535 -14.81 20.39 -12.19
CA TYR A 535 -13.97 19.31 -12.70
C TYR A 535 -14.54 17.95 -12.32
N ARG A 536 -14.04 16.89 -12.96
CA ARG A 536 -14.23 15.53 -12.49
C ARG A 536 -12.92 14.79 -12.33
N LEU A 537 -12.85 13.92 -11.33
CA LEU A 537 -11.72 13.05 -11.10
C LEU A 537 -11.77 11.86 -12.07
N VAL A 538 -10.61 11.48 -12.61
CA VAL A 538 -10.46 10.24 -13.37
C VAL A 538 -9.27 9.44 -12.85
N SER A 539 -9.51 8.19 -12.46
CA SER A 539 -8.48 7.30 -11.93
C SER A 539 -7.77 6.54 -13.06
N LEU A 540 -6.44 6.57 -13.05
CA LEU A 540 -5.55 5.92 -14.00
C LEU A 540 -4.48 5.08 -13.28
N PRO A 541 -3.97 3.98 -13.88
CA PRO A 541 -4.42 3.37 -15.14
C PRO A 541 -5.87 2.85 -15.05
N LYS A 542 -6.52 2.59 -16.19
CA LYS A 542 -7.84 1.95 -16.16
C LYS A 542 -7.65 0.50 -15.67
N GLN A 543 -8.43 0.12 -14.66
CA GLN A 543 -8.44 -1.27 -14.17
C GLN A 543 -9.04 -2.18 -15.25
N GLU A 544 -8.55 -3.41 -15.32
CA GLU A 544 -9.12 -4.44 -16.21
C GLU A 544 -10.59 -4.70 -15.82
N ASP A 545 -11.40 -5.06 -16.82
CA ASP A 545 -12.78 -5.44 -16.58
C ASP A 545 -12.83 -6.65 -15.61
N PRO A 546 -13.72 -6.66 -14.60
CA PRO A 546 -13.70 -7.70 -13.57
C PRO A 546 -13.96 -9.12 -14.12
N VAL A 547 -14.74 -9.25 -15.20
CA VAL A 547 -14.98 -10.55 -15.84
C VAL A 547 -13.75 -10.98 -16.62
N GLN A 548 -13.10 -10.06 -17.33
CA GLN A 548 -11.84 -10.34 -18.02
C GLN A 548 -10.74 -10.78 -17.03
N LYS A 549 -10.63 -10.07 -15.91
CA LYS A 549 -9.71 -10.41 -14.82
C LYS A 549 -10.01 -11.80 -14.24
N MET A 550 -11.29 -12.10 -13.98
CA MET A 550 -11.71 -13.41 -13.49
C MET A 550 -11.29 -14.56 -14.44
N ILE A 551 -11.44 -14.39 -15.75
CA ILE A 551 -11.04 -15.39 -16.74
C ILE A 551 -9.51 -15.62 -16.71
N LYS A 552 -8.74 -14.55 -16.55
CA LYS A 552 -7.28 -14.60 -16.41
C LYS A 552 -6.87 -15.31 -15.11
N ASP A 553 -7.53 -15.00 -14.00
CA ASP A 553 -7.24 -15.60 -12.69
C ASP A 553 -7.54 -17.11 -12.67
N LEU A 554 -8.64 -17.54 -13.31
CA LEU A 554 -9.02 -18.95 -13.44
C LEU A 554 -7.99 -19.80 -14.21
N THR A 555 -7.23 -19.18 -15.12
CA THR A 555 -6.22 -19.86 -15.94
C THR A 555 -4.81 -19.78 -15.37
N GLY A 556 -4.51 -18.78 -14.52
CA GLY A 556 -3.17 -18.52 -14.00
C GLY A 556 -2.91 -18.86 -12.51
N GLU A 557 -3.92 -18.82 -11.63
CA GLU A 557 -3.66 -18.72 -10.17
C GLU A 557 -3.77 -20.01 -9.35
N ALA A 558 -4.05 -21.16 -9.97
CA ALA A 558 -4.19 -22.43 -9.25
C ALA A 558 -2.97 -22.75 -8.36
N LYS A 559 -1.76 -22.36 -8.77
CA LYS A 559 -0.49 -22.63 -8.08
C LYS A 559 -0.29 -21.79 -6.81
N ILE A 560 -0.62 -20.50 -6.83
CA ILE A 560 -0.44 -19.60 -5.67
C ILE A 560 -1.42 -19.97 -4.55
N ARG A 561 -2.65 -20.35 -4.90
CA ARG A 561 -3.66 -20.80 -3.95
C ARG A 561 -3.23 -22.05 -3.19
N ILE A 562 -2.68 -23.04 -3.91
CA ILE A 562 -2.15 -24.25 -3.29
C ILE A 562 -1.04 -23.88 -2.30
N LEU A 563 -0.10 -23.03 -2.69
CA LEU A 563 0.99 -22.60 -1.80
C LEU A 563 0.51 -21.83 -0.57
N LYS A 564 -0.45 -20.91 -0.71
CA LYS A 564 -1.01 -20.17 0.44
C LYS A 564 -1.75 -21.08 1.41
N ASN A 565 -2.56 -22.00 0.90
CA ASN A 565 -3.31 -22.93 1.75
C ASN A 565 -2.40 -23.94 2.47
N GLU A 566 -1.34 -24.41 1.82
CA GLU A 566 -0.36 -25.33 2.41
C GLU A 566 0.56 -24.62 3.43
N LEU A 567 0.95 -23.37 3.18
CA LEU A 567 1.94 -22.66 4.00
C LEU A 567 1.32 -21.77 5.10
N GLY A 568 0.03 -21.43 5.02
CA GLY A 568 -0.65 -20.56 5.99
C GLY A 568 0.11 -19.24 6.23
N ASP A 569 0.24 -18.84 7.50
CA ASP A 569 1.00 -17.64 7.89
C ASP A 569 2.48 -17.68 7.47
N SER A 570 3.03 -18.86 7.19
CA SER A 570 4.40 -19.01 6.70
C SER A 570 4.55 -18.64 5.22
N TYR A 571 3.43 -18.51 4.49
CA TYR A 571 3.46 -18.02 3.11
C TYR A 571 4.15 -16.66 3.00
N ARG A 572 4.06 -15.79 4.02
CA ARG A 572 4.78 -14.51 4.03
C ARG A 572 6.29 -14.69 3.87
N PHE A 573 6.87 -15.75 4.42
CA PHE A 573 8.31 -16.01 4.27
C PHE A 573 8.64 -16.52 2.87
N TYR A 574 7.77 -17.33 2.27
CA TYR A 574 7.90 -17.74 0.87
C TYR A 574 7.77 -16.56 -0.09
N ASP A 575 6.77 -15.70 0.11
CA ASP A 575 6.55 -14.49 -0.67
C ASP A 575 7.74 -13.52 -0.51
N LYS A 576 8.24 -13.34 0.71
CA LYS A 576 9.51 -12.63 0.95
C LYS A 576 10.66 -13.26 0.19
N ALA A 577 10.80 -14.59 0.17
CA ALA A 577 11.86 -15.26 -0.58
C ALA A 577 11.72 -15.07 -2.10
N GLN A 578 10.51 -15.12 -2.66
CA GLN A 578 10.25 -14.81 -4.07
C GLN A 578 10.59 -13.35 -4.38
N ASN A 579 10.11 -12.41 -3.57
CA ASN A 579 10.46 -10.99 -3.70
C ASN A 579 11.98 -10.79 -3.63
N LEU A 580 12.70 -11.49 -2.75
CA LEU A 580 14.18 -11.44 -2.68
C LEU A 580 14.85 -11.95 -3.97
N ILE A 581 14.30 -12.99 -4.59
CA ILE A 581 14.78 -13.49 -5.90
C ILE A 581 14.55 -12.41 -6.97
N ASP A 582 13.43 -11.70 -6.92
CA ASP A 582 13.08 -10.62 -7.84
C ASP A 582 13.85 -9.30 -7.58
N LEU A 583 14.49 -9.16 -6.40
CA LEU A 583 15.31 -7.99 -6.03
C LEU A 583 16.70 -7.95 -6.69
N GLY A 584 17.02 -8.88 -7.59
CA GLY A 584 18.30 -8.89 -8.31
C GLY A 584 18.58 -7.59 -9.08
N GLY A 585 19.86 -7.28 -9.28
CA GLY A 585 20.30 -6.13 -10.08
C GLY A 585 20.43 -4.81 -9.30
N ILE A 586 20.32 -3.69 -10.03
CA ILE A 586 20.53 -2.33 -9.51
C ILE A 586 19.20 -1.75 -9.03
N GLN A 587 19.15 -1.35 -7.76
CA GLN A 587 17.93 -0.99 -7.06
C GLN A 587 18.02 0.39 -6.41
N ALA A 588 17.00 1.21 -6.64
CA ALA A 588 16.62 2.36 -5.82
C ALA A 588 15.42 1.95 -4.97
N ARG A 589 15.64 1.19 -3.89
CA ARG A 589 14.59 0.71 -2.97
C ARG A 589 14.90 1.05 -1.51
N ILE A 590 13.87 1.23 -0.66
CA ILE A 590 14.02 1.42 0.80
C ILE A 590 14.70 0.22 1.49
N PRO A 591 15.21 0.40 2.71
CA PRO A 591 16.15 -0.54 3.29
C PRO A 591 15.55 -1.81 3.92
N TYR A 592 14.24 -1.95 3.95
CA TYR A 592 13.55 -3.07 4.58
C TYR A 592 12.06 -2.96 4.30
N GLU A 593 11.31 -4.02 4.60
CA GLU A 593 9.86 -3.92 4.74
C GLU A 593 9.52 -3.15 6.00
N ILE A 594 8.53 -2.26 5.89
CA ILE A 594 8.04 -1.47 7.01
C ILE A 594 6.83 -2.21 7.57
N GLU A 595 7.07 -3.01 8.60
CA GLU A 595 6.04 -3.56 9.47
C GLU A 595 5.97 -2.67 10.72
N LEU A 596 4.86 -1.96 10.87
CA LEU A 596 4.55 -1.17 12.06
C LEU A 596 3.45 -1.92 12.81
N ASN A 597 3.58 -2.06 14.12
CA ASN A 597 2.56 -2.68 14.97
C ASN A 597 1.34 -1.78 15.15
#